data_AF-A0AA39TW73-F1
#
_entry.id   AF-A0AA39TW73-F1
#
_cell.length_a   1.000
_cell.length_b   1.000
_cell.length_c   1.000
_cell.angle_alpha   90.00
_cell.angle_beta   90.00
_cell.angle_gamma   90.00
#
_symmetry.space_group_name_H-M   'P 1'
#
loop_
_entity.id
_entity.type
_entity.pdbx_description
1 polymer ?
#
loop_
_entity_poly.entity_id
_entity_poly.type
_entity_poly.pdbx_seq_one_letter_code
_entity_poly.pdbx_strand_id
1 'polypeptide(L)'
;MRFALFLACLFVLVTTVVAWEKEDHEIFDLVSAVEASEGKGTTFYSWLDVPHTATTTEIAKAYRKMSMQLHPDKNPKDKKIHERFARLGVVSTILRNPESRKRYDFFYKNGVPKWRGTGYYYSRFRPGLGSVLVFLTVLTSSLQYIIQKMNYKRDLERIERIRQDARLAAWGPKMIPVEGQRKVKVNLSGGGPRYDGDGNPLQVRGRTIDMVVEGMNVYILDPSGDMELLDSSAATSPHIMRTWFLTLVCGAYNKVVARSSTDANDTPGDSANEGYSVDDDDSESGGSGTVTPSNGNAKYGPVSKAGGRRRRATKKSSAKR
;
A
#
# COMPACT_ATOMS: atom_id res chain seq x y z
N MET A 1 7.58 -21.96 -14.27
CA MET A 1 8.86 -22.63 -13.91
C MET A 1 10.02 -21.64 -13.75
N ARG A 2 10.33 -20.79 -14.74
CA ARG A 2 11.44 -19.80 -14.66
C ARG A 2 11.33 -18.82 -13.49
N PHE A 3 10.13 -18.35 -13.16
CA PHE A 3 9.89 -17.43 -12.03
C PHE A 3 10.06 -18.12 -10.65
N ALA A 4 9.67 -19.39 -10.54
CA ALA A 4 9.84 -20.17 -9.31
C ALA A 4 11.33 -20.50 -9.06
N LEU A 5 12.09 -20.79 -10.12
CA LEU A 5 13.54 -20.98 -10.03
C LEU A 5 14.26 -19.68 -9.66
N PHE A 6 13.82 -18.54 -10.19
CA PHE A 6 14.36 -17.23 -9.81
C PHE A 6 14.11 -16.92 -8.32
N LEU A 7 12.89 -17.17 -7.84
CA LEU A 7 12.55 -17.00 -6.41
C LEU A 7 13.34 -17.96 -5.51
N ALA A 8 13.53 -19.21 -5.94
CA ALA A 8 14.35 -20.18 -5.20
C ALA A 8 15.82 -19.75 -5.15
N CYS A 9 16.39 -19.29 -6.28
CA CYS A 9 17.73 -18.71 -6.31
C CYS A 9 17.87 -17.47 -5.42
N LEU A 10 16.87 -16.59 -5.41
CA LEU A 10 16.87 -15.41 -4.56
C LEU A 10 16.79 -15.80 -3.07
N PHE A 11 15.98 -16.79 -2.72
CA PHE A 11 15.88 -17.29 -1.36
C PHE A 11 17.20 -17.93 -0.89
N VAL A 12 17.87 -18.70 -1.75
CA VAL A 12 19.20 -19.27 -1.49
C VAL A 12 20.29 -18.19 -1.42
N LEU A 13 20.21 -17.15 -2.25
CA LEU A 13 21.10 -15.98 -2.15
C LEU A 13 20.92 -15.24 -0.83
N VAL A 14 19.69 -15.07 -0.37
CA VAL A 14 19.37 -14.42 0.92
C VAL A 14 19.94 -15.24 2.09
N THR A 15 19.93 -16.57 2.01
CA THR A 15 20.51 -17.41 3.08
C THR A 15 22.02 -17.57 2.99
N THR A 16 22.65 -17.32 1.84
CA THR A 16 24.12 -17.42 1.65
C THR A 16 24.85 -16.10 1.88
N VAL A 17 24.13 -14.98 1.98
CA VAL A 17 24.70 -13.77 2.58
C VAL A 17 24.91 -14.06 4.05
N VAL A 18 26.18 -14.27 4.43
CA VAL A 18 26.63 -14.24 5.82
C VAL A 18 26.15 -12.93 6.41
N ALA A 19 25.01 -12.97 7.09
CA ALA A 19 24.46 -11.81 7.76
C ALA A 19 25.42 -11.47 8.90
N TRP A 20 25.88 -10.22 8.95
CA TRP A 20 26.62 -9.73 10.09
C TRP A 20 25.82 -9.94 11.36
N GLU A 21 26.49 -10.38 12.41
CA GLU A 21 25.86 -10.56 13.71
C GLU A 21 25.74 -9.23 14.44
N LYS A 22 24.95 -9.21 15.52
CA LYS A 22 24.81 -8.02 16.38
C LYS A 22 26.17 -7.50 16.86
N GLU A 23 27.09 -8.39 17.21
CA GLU A 23 28.44 -8.01 17.65
C GLU A 23 29.27 -7.33 16.56
N ASP A 24 29.11 -7.73 15.29
CA ASP A 24 29.81 -7.10 14.17
C ASP A 24 29.34 -5.64 14.02
N HIS A 25 28.03 -5.42 14.13
CA HIS A 25 27.45 -4.08 14.12
C HIS A 25 27.97 -3.22 15.28
N GLU A 26 28.06 -3.78 16.49
CA GLU A 26 28.63 -3.09 17.65
C GLU A 26 30.10 -2.71 17.42
N ILE A 27 30.90 -3.60 16.81
CA ILE A 27 32.28 -3.31 16.42
C ILE A 27 32.33 -2.16 15.41
N PHE A 28 31.47 -2.16 14.39
CA PHE A 28 31.46 -1.11 13.37
C PHE A 28 31.07 0.26 13.95
N ASP A 29 30.03 0.28 14.78
CA ASP A 29 29.58 1.49 15.45
C ASP A 29 30.69 2.03 16.37
N LEU A 30 31.38 1.16 17.11
CA LEU A 30 32.52 1.56 17.96
C LEU A 30 33.71 2.08 17.16
N VAL A 31 34.08 1.42 16.06
CA VAL A 31 35.16 1.92 15.18
C VAL A 31 34.81 3.31 14.67
N SER A 32 33.60 3.49 14.15
CA SER A 32 33.16 4.80 13.66
C SER A 32 33.13 5.87 14.76
N ALA A 33 32.76 5.49 15.98
CA ALA A 33 32.72 6.40 17.13
C ALA A 33 34.12 6.77 17.65
N VAL A 34 35.07 5.83 17.62
CA VAL A 34 36.47 6.08 17.97
C VAL A 34 37.14 6.97 16.92
N GLU A 35 36.92 6.70 15.63
CA GLU A 35 37.42 7.56 14.55
C GLU A 35 36.85 8.98 14.64
N ALA A 36 35.58 9.12 15.03
CA ALA A 36 34.95 10.42 15.22
C ALA A 36 35.52 11.21 16.41
N SER A 37 35.98 10.55 17.48
CA SER A 37 36.53 11.23 18.66
C SER A 37 38.04 11.44 18.63
N GLU A 38 38.80 10.50 18.09
CA GLU A 38 40.27 10.49 18.15
C GLU A 38 40.93 10.86 16.82
N GLY A 39 40.20 10.79 15.70
CA GLY A 39 40.72 11.07 14.36
C GLY A 39 40.56 9.90 13.39
N LYS A 40 40.60 10.21 12.09
CA LYS A 40 40.48 9.21 11.03
C LYS A 40 41.65 8.23 11.08
N GLY A 41 41.38 6.93 11.01
CA GLY A 41 42.41 5.89 11.04
C GLY A 41 42.84 5.45 12.44
N THR A 42 42.23 5.98 13.51
CA THR A 42 42.49 5.50 14.87
C THR A 42 41.83 4.14 15.09
N THR A 43 42.65 3.15 15.35
CA THR A 43 42.26 1.75 15.63
C THR A 43 42.18 1.50 17.13
N PHE A 44 41.51 0.44 17.57
CA PHE A 44 41.44 0.08 18.99
C PHE A 44 42.82 -0.13 19.62
N TYR A 45 43.74 -0.73 18.88
CA TYR A 45 45.13 -0.94 19.31
C TYR A 45 45.88 0.37 19.46
N SER A 46 45.81 1.25 18.46
CA SER A 46 46.44 2.57 18.54
C SER A 46 45.83 3.44 19.64
N TRP A 47 44.53 3.29 19.93
CA TRP A 47 43.87 4.04 20.98
C TRP A 47 44.28 3.59 22.37
N LEU A 48 44.46 2.28 22.59
CA LEU A 48 44.99 1.73 23.84
C LEU A 48 46.53 1.83 23.95
N ASP A 49 47.21 2.34 22.93
CA ASP A 49 48.69 2.43 22.90
C ASP A 49 49.36 1.05 23.07
N VAL A 50 48.86 0.04 22.34
CA VAL A 50 49.38 -1.33 22.36
C VAL A 50 49.53 -1.88 20.94
N PRO A 51 50.50 -2.78 20.67
CA PRO A 51 50.59 -3.44 19.38
C PRO A 51 49.43 -4.44 19.18
N HIS A 52 49.07 -4.73 17.93
CA HIS A 52 48.04 -5.72 17.59
C HIS A 52 48.37 -7.15 18.06
N THR A 53 49.66 -7.44 18.29
CA THR A 53 50.16 -8.71 18.85
C THR A 53 50.09 -8.76 20.38
N ALA A 54 49.59 -7.71 21.04
CA ALA A 54 49.60 -7.63 22.49
C ALA A 54 48.79 -8.75 23.15
N THR A 55 49.29 -9.22 24.30
CA THR A 55 48.62 -10.23 25.11
C THR A 55 47.43 -9.64 25.88
N THR A 56 46.52 -10.49 26.36
CA THR A 56 45.35 -10.03 27.15
C THR A 56 45.75 -9.32 28.44
N THR A 57 46.89 -9.66 29.02
CA THR A 57 47.45 -9.02 30.21
C THR A 57 48.00 -7.62 29.92
N GLU A 58 48.67 -7.43 28.78
CA GLU A 58 49.13 -6.13 28.29
C GLU A 58 47.95 -5.20 27.98
N ILE A 59 46.91 -5.71 27.32
CA ILE A 59 45.66 -4.97 27.06
C ILE A 59 45.00 -4.55 28.38
N ALA A 60 44.97 -5.42 29.39
CA ALA A 60 44.42 -5.09 30.70
C ALA A 60 45.25 -4.01 31.42
N LYS A 61 46.58 -4.02 31.29
CA LYS A 61 47.47 -3.00 31.85
C LYS A 61 47.26 -1.64 31.15
N ALA A 62 47.18 -1.65 29.82
CA ALA A 62 46.91 -0.46 29.02
C ALA A 62 45.54 0.16 29.32
N TYR A 63 44.50 -0.68 29.44
CA TYR A 63 43.17 -0.25 29.86
C TYR A 63 43.20 0.45 31.21
N ARG A 64 43.90 -0.10 32.21
CA ARG A 64 44.02 0.53 33.55
C ARG A 64 44.68 1.92 33.45
N LYS A 65 45.77 2.05 32.68
CA LYS A 65 46.46 3.32 32.45
C LYS A 65 45.53 4.36 31.82
N MET A 66 44.81 3.97 30.76
CA MET A 66 43.90 4.87 30.03
C MET A 66 42.65 5.22 30.85
N SER A 67 42.11 4.26 31.60
CA SER A 67 40.96 4.43 32.48
C SER A 67 41.23 5.48 33.58
N MET A 68 42.45 5.49 34.14
CA MET A 68 42.86 6.52 35.11
C MET A 68 42.95 7.92 34.50
N GLN A 69 43.27 8.05 33.21
CA GLN A 69 43.33 9.33 32.51
C GLN A 69 41.94 9.84 32.14
N LEU A 70 41.07 8.94 31.67
CA LEU A 70 39.70 9.23 31.23
C LEU A 70 38.66 9.10 32.35
N HIS A 71 39.05 9.04 33.62
CA HIS A 71 38.08 8.88 34.71
C HIS A 71 37.18 10.12 34.83
N PRO A 72 35.84 9.97 34.91
CA PRO A 72 34.92 11.11 34.99
C PRO A 72 35.15 11.97 36.23
N ASP A 73 35.46 11.38 37.40
CA ASP A 73 35.73 12.15 38.62
C ASP A 73 36.97 13.05 38.51
N LYS A 74 37.97 12.65 37.72
CA LYS A 74 39.17 13.48 37.51
C LYS A 74 38.95 14.59 36.49
N ASN A 75 37.93 14.43 35.63
CA ASN A 75 37.60 15.38 34.57
C ASN A 75 36.12 15.79 34.62
N PRO A 76 35.62 16.35 35.74
CA PRO A 76 34.19 16.58 35.95
C PRO A 76 33.58 17.64 35.02
N LYS A 77 34.41 18.47 34.37
CA LYS A 77 33.97 19.58 33.51
C LYS A 77 33.70 19.13 32.06
N ASP A 78 34.20 17.96 31.64
CA ASP A 78 34.11 17.50 30.26
C ASP A 78 33.09 16.37 30.09
N LYS A 79 31.90 16.71 29.58
CA LYS A 79 30.86 15.71 29.25
C LYS A 79 31.33 14.65 28.25
N LYS A 80 32.29 15.00 27.39
CA LYS A 80 32.90 14.09 26.41
C LYS A 80 33.72 12.97 27.06
N ILE A 81 34.26 13.19 28.27
CA ILE A 81 35.08 12.19 28.96
C ILE A 81 34.22 11.00 29.38
N HIS A 82 32.98 11.24 29.81
CA HIS A 82 32.04 10.17 30.16
C HIS A 82 31.79 9.23 28.98
N GLU A 83 31.54 9.78 27.78
CA GLU A 83 31.36 8.98 26.56
C GLU A 83 32.64 8.23 26.15
N ARG A 84 33.80 8.90 26.21
CA ARG A 84 35.10 8.27 25.89
C ARG A 84 35.42 7.13 26.86
N PHE A 85 35.16 7.31 28.15
CA PHE A 85 35.36 6.28 29.17
C PHE A 85 34.44 5.07 28.95
N ALA A 86 33.16 5.31 28.64
CA ALA A 86 32.23 4.23 28.30
C ALA A 86 32.72 3.43 27.08
N ARG A 87 33.13 4.12 26.01
CA ARG A 87 33.72 3.48 24.81
C ARG A 87 34.97 2.68 25.14
N LEU A 88 35.86 3.21 26.01
CA LEU A 88 37.09 2.53 26.42
C LEU A 88 36.77 1.19 27.09
N GLY A 89 35.76 1.17 27.97
CA GLY A 89 35.28 -0.06 28.61
C GLY A 89 34.85 -1.12 27.60
N VAL A 90 34.04 -0.73 26.62
CA VAL A 90 33.55 -1.66 25.58
C VAL A 90 34.68 -2.15 24.67
N VAL A 91 35.56 -1.25 24.21
CA VAL A 91 36.74 -1.62 23.41
C VAL A 91 37.63 -2.62 24.15
N SER A 92 37.90 -2.38 25.44
CA SER A 92 38.71 -3.30 26.24
C SER A 92 38.05 -4.68 26.39
N THR A 93 36.72 -4.73 26.45
CA THR A 93 35.95 -5.98 26.55
C THR A 93 36.06 -6.78 25.24
N ILE A 94 35.93 -6.11 24.09
CA ILE A 94 36.09 -6.72 22.76
C ILE A 94 37.50 -7.28 22.59
N LEU A 95 38.53 -6.51 22.95
CA LEU A 95 39.93 -6.94 22.80
C LEU A 95 40.35 -8.04 23.79
N ARG A 96 39.67 -8.16 24.93
CA ARG A 96 39.97 -9.20 25.94
C ARG A 96 39.27 -10.53 25.63
N ASN A 97 38.11 -10.51 24.98
CA ASN A 97 37.42 -11.72 24.55
C ASN A 97 38.10 -12.27 23.27
N PRO A 98 38.61 -13.51 23.24
CA PRO A 98 39.26 -14.07 22.06
C PRO A 98 38.34 -14.12 20.83
N GLU A 99 37.04 -14.37 21.00
CA GLU A 99 36.09 -14.46 19.88
C GLU A 99 35.84 -13.08 19.25
N SER A 100 35.49 -12.10 20.07
CA SER A 100 35.24 -10.73 19.63
C SER A 100 36.52 -10.06 19.09
N ARG A 101 37.69 -10.38 19.67
CA ARG A 101 38.99 -9.93 19.16
C ARG A 101 39.25 -10.50 17.77
N LYS A 102 38.97 -11.78 17.54
CA LYS A 102 39.15 -12.41 16.22
C LYS A 102 38.24 -11.77 15.15
N ARG A 103 37.00 -11.42 15.50
CA ARG A 103 36.08 -10.67 14.62
C ARG A 103 36.62 -9.29 14.30
N TYR A 104 37.06 -8.54 15.32
CA TYR A 104 37.68 -7.24 15.12
C TYR A 104 38.96 -7.33 14.26
N ASP A 105 39.83 -8.31 14.50
CA ASP A 105 41.06 -8.53 13.73
C ASP A 105 40.78 -8.84 12.25
N PHE A 106 39.68 -9.54 11.96
CA PHE A 106 39.22 -9.77 10.60
C PHE A 106 38.89 -8.45 9.90
N PHE A 107 38.11 -7.57 10.55
CA PHE A 107 37.76 -6.25 9.98
C PHE A 107 38.92 -5.26 9.98
N TYR A 108 39.85 -5.37 10.93
CA TYR A 108 41.07 -4.57 10.98
C TYR A 108 41.96 -4.85 9.76
N LYS A 109 42.06 -6.12 9.32
CA LYS A 109 42.84 -6.51 8.13
C LYS A 109 42.11 -6.27 6.81
N ASN A 110 40.81 -6.58 6.77
CA ASN A 110 40.02 -6.56 5.53
C ASN A 110 39.32 -5.21 5.27
N GLY A 111 39.36 -4.31 6.25
CA GLY A 111 38.61 -3.06 6.25
C GLY A 111 37.22 -3.22 6.86
N VAL A 112 36.79 -2.18 7.58
CA VAL A 112 35.43 -2.09 8.11
C VAL A 112 34.50 -1.67 6.96
N PRO A 113 33.41 -2.41 6.70
CA PRO A 113 32.44 -2.00 5.70
C PRO A 113 31.89 -0.62 6.06
N LYS A 114 31.75 0.26 5.06
CA LYS A 114 31.11 1.57 5.23
C LYS A 114 29.59 1.40 5.32
N TRP A 115 29.13 0.60 6.26
CA TRP A 115 27.73 0.43 6.57
C TRP A 115 27.31 1.51 7.55
N ARG A 116 26.28 2.27 7.18
CA ARG A 116 25.60 3.18 8.10
C ARG A 116 24.20 2.63 8.22
N GLY A 117 23.85 2.11 9.39
CA GLY A 117 22.60 1.37 9.60
C GLY A 117 21.35 2.16 9.22
N THR A 118 20.18 1.51 9.23
CA THR A 118 18.90 2.18 8.92
C THR A 118 18.68 3.45 9.76
N GLY A 119 19.17 3.46 11.01
CA GLY A 119 19.19 4.64 11.89
C GLY A 119 19.94 5.86 11.32
N TYR A 120 20.96 5.66 10.47
CA TYR A 120 21.62 6.74 9.76
C TYR A 120 20.67 7.43 8.77
N TYR A 121 19.87 6.66 8.04
CA TYR A 121 18.86 7.21 7.14
C TYR A 121 17.76 7.93 7.92
N TYR A 122 17.31 7.40 9.05
CA TYR A 122 16.33 8.07 9.91
C TYR A 122 16.84 9.37 10.56
N SER A 123 18.13 9.41 10.94
CA SER A 123 18.73 10.61 11.54
C SER A 123 19.07 11.68 10.50
N ARG A 124 19.50 11.28 9.29
CA ARG A 124 19.80 12.19 8.18
C ARG A 124 18.54 12.70 7.48
N PHE A 125 17.60 11.79 7.22
CA PHE A 125 16.30 12.07 6.63
C PHE A 125 15.24 11.78 7.69
N ARG A 126 15.06 12.68 8.67
CA ARG A 126 13.83 12.65 9.45
C ARG A 126 12.70 13.02 8.49
N PRO A 127 11.85 12.07 8.07
CA PRO A 127 10.84 12.38 7.09
C PRO A 127 9.85 13.36 7.75
N GLY A 128 9.88 14.62 7.31
CA GLY A 128 8.90 15.61 7.74
C GLY A 128 7.51 15.21 7.23
N LEU A 129 6.45 15.71 7.87
CA LEU A 129 5.06 15.45 7.49
C LEU A 129 4.82 15.62 5.97
N GLY A 130 5.39 16.66 5.36
CA GLY A 130 5.31 16.89 3.92
C GLY A 130 5.90 15.76 3.08
N SER A 131 7.08 15.25 3.43
CA SER A 131 7.72 14.13 2.70
C SER A 131 6.91 12.84 2.79
N VAL A 132 6.28 12.58 3.95
CA VAL A 132 5.40 11.44 4.16
C VAL A 132 4.13 11.58 3.32
N LEU A 133 3.51 12.77 3.31
CA LEU A 133 2.32 13.02 2.49
C LEU A 133 2.64 12.89 1.00
N VAL A 134 3.75 13.44 0.52
CA VAL A 134 4.18 13.29 -0.88
C VAL A 134 4.40 11.81 -1.22
N PHE A 135 5.10 11.06 -0.37
CA PHE A 135 5.31 9.63 -0.59
C PHE A 135 3.99 8.85 -0.63
N LEU A 136 3.08 9.11 0.30
CA LEU A 136 1.78 8.45 0.38
C LEU A 136 0.90 8.80 -0.84
N THR A 137 0.92 10.04 -1.31
CA THR A 137 0.16 10.47 -2.49
C THR A 137 0.69 9.79 -3.76
N VAL A 138 2.00 9.68 -3.92
CA VAL A 138 2.61 8.94 -5.04
C VAL A 138 2.28 7.45 -4.95
N LEU A 139 2.36 6.86 -3.76
CA LEU A 139 2.05 5.44 -3.54
C LEU A 139 0.59 5.12 -3.88
N THR A 140 -0.34 5.91 -3.35
CA THR A 140 -1.79 5.73 -3.58
C THR A 140 -2.17 6.00 -5.03
N SER A 141 -1.59 7.02 -5.68
CA SER A 141 -1.80 7.30 -7.11
C SER A 141 -1.28 6.17 -7.99
N SER A 142 -0.11 5.61 -7.65
CA SER A 142 0.48 4.47 -8.38
C SER A 142 -0.40 3.23 -8.27
N LEU A 143 -0.90 2.92 -7.07
CA LEU A 143 -1.79 1.79 -6.85
C LEU A 143 -3.11 1.98 -7.61
N GLN A 144 -3.67 3.20 -7.60
CA GLN A 144 -4.88 3.53 -8.34
C GLN A 144 -4.68 3.37 -9.86
N TYR A 145 -3.54 3.81 -10.40
CA TYR A 145 -3.22 3.63 -11.81
C TYR A 145 -3.12 2.15 -12.20
N ILE A 146 -2.51 1.32 -11.35
CA ILE A 146 -2.44 -0.13 -11.58
C ILE A 146 -3.85 -0.73 -11.62
N ILE A 147 -4.73 -0.35 -10.70
CA ILE A 147 -6.12 -0.81 -10.67
C ILE A 147 -6.86 -0.37 -11.94
N GLN A 148 -6.74 0.90 -12.35
CA GLN A 148 -7.35 1.40 -13.58
C GLN A 148 -6.85 0.64 -14.81
N LYS A 149 -5.55 0.36 -14.89
CA LYS A 149 -4.95 -0.41 -15.98
C LYS A 149 -5.48 -1.86 -16.01
N MET A 150 -5.66 -2.48 -14.85
CA MET A 150 -6.26 -3.82 -14.75
C MET A 150 -7.74 -3.80 -15.12
N ASN A 151 -8.48 -2.77 -14.73
CA ASN A 151 -9.89 -2.61 -15.08
C ASN A 151 -10.06 -2.43 -16.59
N TYR A 152 -9.28 -1.52 -17.20
CA TYR A 152 -9.31 -1.28 -18.64
C TYR A 152 -9.07 -2.56 -19.45
N LYS A 153 -8.09 -3.38 -19.06
CA LYS A 153 -7.86 -4.68 -19.70
C LYS A 153 -9.07 -5.62 -19.56
N ARG A 154 -9.64 -5.73 -18.36
CA ARG A 154 -10.82 -6.56 -18.11
C ARG A 154 -12.06 -6.08 -18.86
N ASP A 155 -12.20 -4.76 -19.02
CA ASP A 155 -13.32 -4.14 -19.71
C ASP A 155 -13.20 -4.35 -21.23
N LEU A 156 -12.00 -4.22 -21.81
CA LEU A 156 -11.75 -4.59 -23.21
C LEU A 156 -12.09 -6.06 -23.49
N GLU A 157 -11.61 -6.97 -22.64
CA GLU A 157 -11.95 -8.39 -22.77
C GLU A 157 -13.46 -8.64 -22.61
N ARG A 158 -14.16 -7.86 -21.77
CA ARG A 158 -15.61 -7.97 -21.61
C ARG A 158 -16.36 -7.50 -22.85
N ILE A 159 -15.96 -6.37 -23.43
CA ILE A 159 -16.55 -5.84 -24.68
C ILE A 159 -16.36 -6.84 -25.81
N GLU A 160 -15.16 -7.39 -25.98
CA GLU A 160 -14.87 -8.36 -27.03
C GLU A 160 -15.71 -9.64 -26.86
N ARG A 161 -15.83 -10.15 -25.63
CA ARG A 161 -16.72 -11.30 -25.34
C ARG A 161 -18.17 -11.00 -25.71
N ILE A 162 -18.70 -9.84 -25.32
CA ILE A 162 -20.08 -9.45 -25.63
C ILE A 162 -20.29 -9.34 -27.15
N ARG A 163 -19.31 -8.76 -27.87
CA ARG A 163 -19.34 -8.67 -29.33
C ARG A 163 -19.37 -10.05 -29.99
N GLN A 164 -18.56 -10.99 -29.49
CA GLN A 164 -18.53 -12.37 -29.98
C GLN A 164 -19.84 -13.10 -29.69
N ASP A 165 -20.39 -12.98 -28.49
CA ASP A 165 -21.68 -13.59 -28.13
C ASP A 165 -22.83 -13.03 -28.96
N ALA A 166 -22.85 -11.70 -29.23
CA ALA A 166 -23.82 -11.06 -30.11
C ALA A 166 -23.73 -11.61 -31.54
N ARG A 167 -22.52 -11.73 -32.07
CA ARG A 167 -22.28 -12.26 -33.43
C ARG A 167 -22.64 -13.74 -33.54
N LEU A 168 -22.33 -14.53 -32.52
CA LEU A 168 -22.71 -15.94 -32.48
C LEU A 168 -24.23 -16.07 -32.47
N ALA A 169 -24.94 -15.29 -31.65
CA ALA A 169 -26.40 -15.35 -31.63
C ALA A 169 -27.07 -14.78 -32.90
N ALA A 170 -26.41 -13.86 -33.63
CA ALA A 170 -26.91 -13.34 -34.91
C ALA A 170 -26.69 -14.33 -36.08
N TRP A 171 -25.49 -14.90 -36.18
CA TRP A 171 -24.99 -15.62 -37.37
C TRP A 171 -24.76 -17.12 -37.14
N GLY A 172 -24.90 -17.61 -35.91
CA GLY A 172 -24.60 -18.97 -35.52
C GLY A 172 -23.09 -19.28 -35.44
N PRO A 173 -22.70 -20.55 -35.25
CA PRO A 173 -21.31 -20.95 -35.01
C PRO A 173 -20.36 -20.70 -36.20
N LYS A 174 -20.90 -20.50 -37.42
CA LYS A 174 -20.11 -20.24 -38.63
C LYS A 174 -19.73 -18.76 -38.80
N MET A 175 -20.34 -17.83 -38.05
CA MET A 175 -20.03 -16.38 -38.06
C MET A 175 -20.00 -15.73 -39.46
N ILE A 176 -20.81 -16.21 -40.41
CA ILE A 176 -20.91 -15.64 -41.75
C ILE A 176 -21.97 -14.51 -41.71
N PRO A 177 -21.60 -13.25 -41.98
CA PRO A 177 -22.56 -12.16 -41.99
C PRO A 177 -23.56 -12.35 -43.14
N VAL A 178 -24.85 -12.25 -42.83
CA VAL A 178 -25.92 -12.18 -43.84
C VAL A 178 -26.33 -10.71 -43.98
N GLU A 179 -26.73 -10.29 -45.17
CA GLU A 179 -27.19 -8.92 -45.40
C GLU A 179 -28.42 -8.59 -44.53
N GLY A 180 -28.39 -7.45 -43.85
CA GLY A 180 -29.47 -6.95 -43.00
C GLY A 180 -29.15 -6.85 -41.50
N GLN A 181 -30.08 -6.26 -40.75
CA GLN A 181 -29.97 -6.03 -39.31
C GLN A 181 -30.64 -7.17 -38.53
N ARG A 182 -29.95 -7.73 -37.54
CA ARG A 182 -30.51 -8.74 -36.62
C ARG A 182 -30.55 -8.21 -35.19
N LYS A 183 -31.73 -8.22 -34.59
CA LYS A 183 -31.92 -7.92 -33.17
C LYS A 183 -31.63 -9.16 -32.34
N VAL A 184 -30.72 -9.03 -31.39
CA VAL A 184 -30.21 -10.13 -30.57
C VAL A 184 -30.20 -9.72 -29.11
N LYS A 185 -30.53 -10.65 -28.23
CA LYS A 185 -30.49 -10.45 -26.78
C LYS A 185 -29.28 -11.17 -26.19
N VAL A 186 -28.34 -10.42 -25.61
CA VAL A 186 -27.06 -10.95 -25.09
C VAL A 186 -27.01 -10.80 -23.58
N ASN A 187 -26.42 -11.77 -22.89
CA ASN A 187 -26.25 -11.75 -21.43
C ASN A 187 -24.94 -11.09 -21.02
N LEU A 188 -25.02 -10.10 -20.12
CA LEU A 188 -23.86 -9.38 -19.59
C LEU A 188 -23.12 -10.11 -18.48
N SER A 189 -23.80 -11.07 -17.83
CA SER A 189 -23.24 -11.81 -16.68
C SER A 189 -22.31 -12.96 -17.09
N GLY A 190 -22.13 -13.16 -18.40
CA GLY A 190 -21.25 -14.18 -18.98
C GLY A 190 -21.95 -15.52 -19.18
N GLY A 191 -21.30 -16.37 -19.99
CA GLY A 191 -21.87 -17.58 -20.54
C GLY A 191 -22.52 -17.27 -21.89
N GLY A 192 -21.92 -17.78 -22.97
CA GLY A 192 -22.36 -17.50 -24.33
C GLY A 192 -23.76 -18.02 -24.64
N PRO A 193 -24.27 -17.75 -25.85
CA PRO A 193 -25.62 -18.13 -26.25
C PRO A 193 -25.79 -19.65 -26.17
N ARG A 194 -26.85 -20.10 -25.49
CA ARG A 194 -27.25 -21.51 -25.49
C ARG A 194 -28.24 -21.72 -26.61
N TYR A 195 -28.13 -22.82 -27.35
CA TYR A 195 -29.04 -23.15 -28.44
C TYR A 195 -29.88 -24.37 -28.07
N ASP A 196 -31.13 -24.40 -28.50
CA ASP A 196 -31.93 -25.63 -28.48
C ASP A 196 -31.51 -26.59 -29.60
N GLY A 197 -32.08 -27.80 -29.61
CA GLY A 197 -31.79 -28.81 -30.63
C GLY A 197 -32.18 -28.40 -32.05
N ASP A 198 -33.00 -27.34 -32.18
CA ASP A 198 -33.50 -26.79 -33.44
C ASP A 198 -32.68 -25.55 -33.89
N GLY A 199 -31.64 -25.17 -33.13
CA GLY A 199 -30.70 -24.10 -33.47
C GLY A 199 -31.15 -22.68 -33.08
N ASN A 200 -32.25 -22.54 -32.33
CA ASN A 200 -32.71 -21.26 -31.81
C ASN A 200 -32.04 -20.92 -30.46
N PRO A 201 -31.75 -19.64 -30.20
CA PRO A 201 -31.14 -19.22 -28.94
C PRO A 201 -32.13 -19.35 -27.76
N LEU A 202 -31.75 -20.13 -26.76
CA LEU A 202 -32.48 -20.31 -25.50
C LEU A 202 -32.41 -19.05 -24.65
N GLN A 203 -33.48 -18.81 -23.89
CA GLN A 203 -33.59 -17.64 -23.03
C GLN A 203 -32.56 -17.68 -21.90
N VAL A 204 -31.68 -16.67 -21.87
CA VAL A 204 -30.57 -16.61 -20.92
C VAL A 204 -31.03 -16.03 -19.59
N ARG A 205 -30.75 -16.73 -18.48
CA ARG A 205 -30.98 -16.21 -17.11
C ARG A 205 -29.88 -15.19 -16.76
N GLY A 206 -30.24 -13.92 -16.61
CA GLY A 206 -29.30 -12.86 -16.22
C GLY A 206 -29.73 -11.46 -16.67
N ARG A 207 -28.88 -10.44 -16.45
CA ARG A 207 -29.07 -9.09 -16.99
C ARG A 207 -28.75 -9.13 -18.49
N THR A 208 -29.77 -8.94 -19.33
CA THR A 208 -29.64 -8.96 -20.79
C THR A 208 -29.72 -7.55 -21.37
N ILE A 209 -29.06 -7.33 -22.51
CA ILE A 209 -29.16 -6.12 -23.32
C ILE A 209 -29.61 -6.50 -24.72
N ASP A 210 -30.50 -5.67 -25.27
CA ASP A 210 -30.91 -5.77 -26.66
C ASP A 210 -29.85 -5.09 -27.54
N MET A 211 -29.37 -5.83 -28.54
CA MET A 211 -28.31 -5.40 -29.45
C MET A 211 -28.76 -5.58 -30.90
N VAL A 212 -28.24 -4.76 -31.80
CA VAL A 212 -28.38 -4.95 -33.25
C VAL A 212 -27.04 -5.35 -33.82
N VAL A 213 -27.04 -6.42 -34.62
CA VAL A 213 -25.86 -6.84 -35.37
C VAL A 213 -26.10 -6.55 -36.85
N GLU A 214 -25.19 -5.80 -37.47
CA GLU A 214 -25.19 -5.48 -38.89
C GLU A 214 -23.82 -5.83 -39.46
N GLY A 215 -23.75 -6.87 -40.28
CA GLY A 215 -22.49 -7.43 -40.76
C GLY A 215 -21.55 -7.81 -39.61
N MET A 216 -20.45 -7.05 -39.45
CA MET A 216 -19.44 -7.24 -38.39
C MET A 216 -19.57 -6.28 -37.21
N ASN A 217 -20.45 -5.28 -37.31
CA ASN A 217 -20.63 -4.26 -36.29
C ASN A 217 -21.75 -4.66 -35.33
N VAL A 218 -21.59 -4.32 -34.06
CA VAL A 218 -22.57 -4.59 -33.01
C VAL A 218 -22.94 -3.25 -32.38
N TYR A 219 -24.23 -2.98 -32.31
CA TYR A 219 -24.78 -1.76 -31.74
C TYR A 219 -25.59 -2.10 -30.48
N ILE A 220 -25.49 -1.26 -29.46
CA ILE A 220 -26.39 -1.29 -28.31
C ILE A 220 -27.64 -0.50 -28.68
N LEU A 221 -28.82 -1.06 -28.39
CA LEU A 221 -30.09 -0.33 -28.46
C LEU A 221 -30.34 0.33 -27.12
N ASP A 222 -30.34 1.66 -27.09
CA ASP A 222 -30.78 2.41 -25.93
C ASP A 222 -32.34 2.39 -25.86
N PRO A 223 -32.98 2.55 -24.69
CA PRO A 223 -34.44 2.59 -24.59
C PRO A 223 -35.09 3.72 -25.41
N SER A 224 -34.33 4.75 -25.78
CA SER A 224 -34.73 5.83 -26.70
C SER A 224 -34.81 5.39 -28.16
N GLY A 225 -34.24 4.24 -28.52
CA GLY A 225 -34.15 3.72 -29.89
C GLY A 225 -32.86 4.09 -30.63
N ASP A 226 -31.94 4.78 -29.98
CA ASP A 226 -30.65 5.14 -30.57
C ASP A 226 -29.71 3.93 -30.66
N MET A 227 -28.94 3.85 -31.75
CA MET A 227 -27.96 2.79 -31.99
C MET A 227 -26.55 3.31 -31.72
N GLU A 228 -25.94 2.87 -30.62
CA GLU A 228 -24.56 3.22 -30.28
C GLU A 228 -23.60 2.10 -30.67
N LEU A 229 -22.53 2.43 -31.40
CA LEU A 229 -21.52 1.46 -31.84
C LEU A 229 -20.74 0.92 -30.63
N LEU A 230 -20.78 -0.39 -30.43
CA LEU A 230 -19.99 -1.07 -29.41
C LEU A 230 -18.56 -1.29 -29.91
N ASP A 231 -17.72 -0.27 -29.80
CA ASP A 231 -16.30 -0.33 -30.14
C ASP A 231 -15.40 -0.24 -28.89
N SER A 232 -14.13 -0.59 -29.08
CA SER A 232 -13.04 -0.50 -28.10
C SER A 232 -12.87 0.90 -27.47
N SER A 233 -13.40 1.94 -28.11
CA SER A 233 -13.47 3.32 -27.62
C SER A 233 -14.46 3.52 -26.46
N ALA A 234 -15.41 2.60 -26.26
CA ALA A 234 -16.34 2.64 -25.13
C ALA A 234 -15.67 2.31 -23.78
N ALA A 235 -14.48 1.69 -23.80
CA ALA A 235 -13.71 1.43 -22.60
C ALA A 235 -13.03 2.73 -22.12
N THR A 236 -13.19 3.07 -20.84
CA THR A 236 -12.52 4.24 -20.25
C THR A 236 -11.01 4.00 -20.19
N SER A 237 -10.24 4.74 -20.99
CA SER A 237 -8.77 4.64 -20.99
C SER A 237 -8.18 5.07 -19.63
N PRO A 238 -7.10 4.41 -19.18
CA PRO A 238 -6.45 4.78 -17.94
C PRO A 238 -5.78 6.15 -18.12
N HIS A 239 -6.19 7.14 -17.34
CA HIS A 239 -5.61 8.48 -17.39
C HIS A 239 -5.29 8.97 -15.99
N ILE A 240 -4.05 9.46 -15.81
CA ILE A 240 -3.53 9.88 -14.51
C ILE A 240 -4.35 11.04 -13.92
N MET A 241 -4.92 11.90 -14.79
CA MET A 241 -5.77 13.02 -14.38
C MET A 241 -7.13 12.62 -13.80
N ARG A 242 -7.53 11.34 -13.86
CA ARG A 242 -8.74 10.82 -13.20
C ARG A 242 -8.45 10.25 -11.81
N THR A 243 -7.24 10.43 -11.27
CA THR A 243 -6.93 10.03 -9.90
C THR A 243 -7.51 11.04 -8.91
N TRP A 244 -8.03 10.54 -7.77
CA TRP A 244 -8.76 11.37 -6.81
C TRP A 244 -7.91 12.52 -6.27
N PHE A 245 -6.60 12.30 -6.17
CA PHE A 245 -5.66 13.28 -5.65
C PHE A 245 -5.52 14.47 -6.59
N LEU A 246 -5.34 14.25 -7.89
CA LEU A 246 -5.24 15.35 -8.85
C LEU A 246 -6.56 16.08 -9.02
N THR A 247 -7.70 15.39 -8.97
CA THR A 247 -9.01 16.06 -8.97
C THR A 247 -9.23 16.90 -7.71
N LEU A 248 -8.73 16.46 -6.55
CA LEU A 248 -8.81 17.22 -5.31
C LEU A 248 -7.85 18.41 -5.33
N VAL A 249 -6.61 18.23 -5.79
CA VAL A 249 -5.62 19.31 -5.92
C VAL A 249 -6.07 20.36 -6.93
N CYS A 250 -6.53 19.96 -8.11
CA CYS A 250 -7.09 20.89 -9.10
C CYS A 250 -8.38 21.53 -8.59
N GLY A 251 -9.26 20.79 -7.90
CA GLY A 251 -10.47 21.34 -7.30
C GLY A 251 -10.19 22.35 -6.19
N ALA A 252 -9.22 22.09 -5.33
CA ALA A 252 -8.77 22.99 -4.27
C ALA A 252 -8.06 24.22 -4.85
N TYR A 253 -7.19 24.03 -5.85
CA TYR A 253 -6.53 25.11 -6.57
C TYR A 253 -7.56 26.02 -7.26
N ASN A 254 -8.51 25.45 -8.01
CA ASN A 254 -9.57 26.21 -8.67
C ASN A 254 -10.45 26.95 -7.65
N LYS A 255 -10.72 26.37 -6.47
CA LYS A 255 -11.46 27.03 -5.40
C LYS A 255 -10.70 28.21 -4.79
N VAL A 256 -9.37 28.11 -4.67
CA VAL A 256 -8.50 29.19 -4.17
C VAL A 256 -8.31 30.29 -5.21
N VAL A 257 -8.11 29.93 -6.48
CA VAL A 257 -7.99 30.89 -7.59
C VAL A 257 -9.32 31.61 -7.84
N ALA A 258 -10.45 30.90 -7.80
CA ALA A 258 -11.77 31.51 -7.92
C ALA A 258 -12.05 32.51 -6.78
N ARG A 259 -11.62 32.19 -5.55
CA ARG A 259 -11.73 33.11 -4.40
C ARG A 259 -10.85 34.35 -4.57
N SER A 260 -9.65 34.20 -5.14
CA SER A 260 -8.76 35.32 -5.46
C SER A 260 -9.28 36.24 -6.58
N SER A 261 -10.11 35.72 -7.50
CA SER A 261 -10.72 36.54 -8.56
C SER A 261 -11.97 37.30 -8.10
N THR A 262 -12.68 36.83 -7.07
CA THR A 262 -13.84 37.52 -6.52
C THR A 262 -13.43 38.74 -5.70
N ASP A 263 -12.31 38.67 -4.97
CA ASP A 263 -11.81 39.77 -4.13
C ASP A 263 -11.18 40.93 -4.92
N ALA A 264 -11.00 40.78 -6.24
CA ALA A 264 -10.35 41.79 -7.10
C ALA A 264 -11.32 42.74 -7.83
N ASN A 265 -12.64 42.55 -7.71
CA ASN A 265 -13.64 43.31 -8.48
C ASN A 265 -14.53 44.26 -7.67
N ASP A 266 -14.35 44.38 -6.36
CA ASP A 266 -15.11 45.32 -5.54
C ASP A 266 -14.28 46.58 -5.20
N THR A 267 -14.51 47.65 -5.98
CA THR A 267 -14.10 49.02 -5.62
C THR A 267 -15.28 49.70 -4.89
N PRO A 268 -15.08 50.39 -3.76
CA PRO A 268 -16.17 50.95 -2.98
C PRO A 268 -16.69 52.25 -3.60
N GLY A 269 -17.94 52.24 -4.07
CA GLY A 269 -18.69 53.40 -4.51
C GLY A 269 -19.71 53.81 -3.45
N ASP A 270 -19.55 55.03 -2.98
CA ASP A 270 -20.30 55.71 -1.92
C ASP A 270 -21.67 56.21 -2.42
N SER A 271 -22.76 55.96 -1.68
CA SER A 271 -23.93 56.86 -1.57
C SER A 271 -25.00 56.32 -0.62
N ALA A 272 -25.29 57.10 0.41
CA ALA A 272 -26.43 56.98 1.32
C ALA A 272 -27.79 57.24 0.62
N ASN A 273 -28.87 56.60 1.05
CA ASN A 273 -29.94 57.26 1.82
C ASN A 273 -31.07 56.28 2.29
N GLU A 274 -31.48 56.49 3.53
CA GLU A 274 -32.79 56.31 4.21
C GLU A 274 -33.83 55.24 3.81
N GLY A 275 -34.42 54.62 4.85
CA GLY A 275 -35.77 54.05 4.78
C GLY A 275 -36.09 53.06 5.90
N TYR A 276 -36.68 53.56 6.99
CA TYR A 276 -37.13 52.84 8.18
C TYR A 276 -38.44 52.05 7.91
N SER A 277 -38.52 50.78 8.31
CA SER A 277 -39.77 50.15 8.79
C SER A 277 -39.48 48.78 9.42
N VAL A 278 -39.75 48.71 10.71
CA VAL A 278 -39.88 47.49 11.52
C VAL A 278 -41.28 46.95 11.29
N ASP A 279 -41.40 45.68 10.91
CA ASP A 279 -42.62 44.90 11.11
C ASP A 279 -42.21 43.44 11.43
N ASP A 280 -42.58 43.02 12.62
CA ASP A 280 -42.61 41.63 13.07
C ASP A 280 -43.74 40.89 12.34
N ASP A 281 -43.47 39.72 11.74
CA ASP A 281 -44.43 38.60 11.78
C ASP A 281 -43.76 37.25 11.49
N ASP A 282 -44.27 36.25 12.19
CA ASP A 282 -43.90 34.84 12.20
C ASP A 282 -44.21 34.15 10.87
N SER A 283 -43.32 33.25 10.41
CA SER A 283 -43.72 32.01 9.72
C SER A 283 -42.54 31.09 9.34
N GLU A 284 -42.55 29.92 9.96
CA GLU A 284 -42.20 28.58 9.48
C GLU A 284 -40.94 28.35 8.63
N SER A 285 -40.01 27.60 9.24
CA SER A 285 -38.89 26.95 8.56
C SER A 285 -39.37 25.85 7.60
N GLY A 286 -39.30 26.12 6.30
CA GLY A 286 -39.41 25.11 5.25
C GLY A 286 -38.07 24.43 4.98
N GLY A 287 -37.96 23.15 5.37
CA GLY A 287 -36.78 22.32 5.14
C GLY A 287 -36.63 21.86 3.68
N SER A 288 -35.38 21.62 3.28
CA SER A 288 -35.04 20.72 2.18
C SER A 288 -33.90 19.82 2.63
N GLY A 289 -34.25 18.81 3.42
CA GLY A 289 -33.38 17.74 3.85
C GLY A 289 -33.35 16.64 2.79
N THR A 290 -32.15 16.33 2.32
CA THR A 290 -31.86 15.17 1.47
C THR A 290 -32.32 13.89 2.15
N VAL A 291 -33.25 13.17 1.50
CA VAL A 291 -33.75 11.86 1.93
C VAL A 291 -32.66 10.80 1.70
N THR A 292 -32.05 10.34 2.78
CA THR A 292 -31.24 9.12 2.81
C THR A 292 -32.11 8.00 3.37
N PRO A 293 -32.37 6.89 2.65
CA PRO A 293 -33.16 5.79 3.21
C PRO A 293 -32.33 5.02 4.24
N SER A 294 -32.69 5.19 5.52
CA SER A 294 -32.21 4.39 6.65
C SER A 294 -32.82 2.99 6.59
N ASN A 295 -32.00 1.98 6.33
CA ASN A 295 -32.40 0.57 6.40
C ASN A 295 -32.59 0.18 7.88
N GLY A 296 -33.81 -0.26 8.19
CA GLY A 296 -34.27 -0.56 9.54
C GLY A 296 -33.54 -1.73 10.18
N ASN A 297 -33.02 -1.47 11.38
CA ASN A 297 -32.41 -2.45 12.27
C ASN A 297 -33.52 -3.29 12.96
N ALA A 298 -33.85 -4.44 12.38
CA ALA A 298 -34.80 -5.39 12.98
C ALA A 298 -34.08 -6.27 14.03
N LYS A 299 -34.35 -5.98 15.30
CA LYS A 299 -33.96 -6.78 16.46
C LYS A 299 -34.62 -8.17 16.39
N TYR A 300 -33.80 -9.23 16.40
CA TYR A 300 -34.26 -10.59 16.62
C TYR A 300 -34.65 -10.78 18.10
N GLY A 301 -35.94 -11.02 18.36
CA GLY A 301 -36.44 -11.56 19.62
C GLY A 301 -36.43 -13.09 19.62
N PRO A 302 -36.29 -13.76 20.77
CA PRO A 302 -36.16 -15.21 20.85
C PRO A 302 -37.53 -15.90 20.65
N VAL A 303 -37.60 -16.84 19.71
CA VAL A 303 -38.79 -17.68 19.50
C VAL A 303 -38.69 -18.93 20.37
N SER A 304 -39.61 -19.04 21.32
CA SER A 304 -39.89 -20.23 22.11
C SER A 304 -40.49 -21.33 21.21
N LYS A 305 -39.98 -22.57 21.33
CA LYS A 305 -40.69 -23.76 20.89
C LYS A 305 -40.88 -24.70 22.07
N ALA A 306 -42.15 -24.84 22.45
CA ALA A 306 -42.63 -25.77 23.45
C ALA A 306 -42.66 -27.21 22.90
N GLY A 307 -42.23 -28.15 23.75
CA GLY A 307 -43.02 -29.32 24.11
C GLY A 307 -43.14 -30.46 23.09
N GLY A 308 -42.27 -31.47 23.23
CA GLY A 308 -42.45 -32.78 22.59
C GLY A 308 -41.71 -33.89 23.32
N ARG A 309 -42.23 -34.30 24.48
CA ARG A 309 -41.75 -35.47 25.26
C ARG A 309 -41.93 -36.76 24.45
N ARG A 310 -40.90 -37.63 24.35
CA ARG A 310 -41.06 -39.10 24.43
C ARG A 310 -39.75 -39.85 24.70
N ARG A 311 -39.61 -40.18 25.99
CA ARG A 311 -38.99 -41.34 26.67
C ARG A 311 -38.02 -42.26 25.90
N ARG A 312 -36.80 -42.35 26.46
CA ARG A 312 -35.91 -43.52 26.40
C ARG A 312 -36.58 -44.74 27.05
N ALA A 313 -36.47 -45.90 26.40
CA ALA A 313 -36.61 -47.20 27.04
C ALA A 313 -35.42 -48.06 26.66
N THR A 314 -34.59 -48.36 27.65
CA THR A 314 -33.57 -49.40 27.64
C THR A 314 -34.24 -50.77 27.77
N LYS A 315 -33.78 -51.77 27.01
CA LYS A 315 -33.86 -53.18 27.45
C LYS A 315 -32.61 -53.93 27.02
N LYS A 316 -31.89 -54.42 28.03
CA LYS A 316 -30.77 -55.36 27.98
C LYS A 316 -31.35 -56.78 28.12
N SER A 317 -30.58 -57.77 27.66
CA SER A 317 -30.69 -59.21 27.97
C SER A 317 -31.78 -60.03 27.25
N SER A 318 -31.37 -60.95 26.38
CA SER A 318 -31.33 -62.38 26.78
C SER A 318 -30.52 -63.23 25.81
N ALA A 319 -29.71 -64.12 26.39
CA ALA A 319 -28.99 -65.19 25.74
C ALA A 319 -29.85 -66.46 25.64
N LYS A 320 -29.67 -67.21 24.55
CA LYS A 320 -29.93 -68.65 24.29
C LYS A 320 -30.10 -68.77 22.77
N ARG A 321 -29.47 -69.68 22.04
CA ARG A 321 -28.93 -71.00 22.38
C ARG A 321 -27.93 -71.37 21.29
#